data_AF-A0A371K789-F1
#
_entry.id   AF-A0A371K789-F1
#
_cell.length_a   1.000
_cell.length_b   1.000
_cell.length_c   1.000
_cell.angle_alpha   90.00
_cell.angle_beta   90.00
_cell.angle_gamma   90.00
#
_symmetry.space_group_name_H-M   'P 1'
#
loop_
_entity.id
_entity.type
_entity.pdbx_description
1 polymer ?
#
loop_
_entity_poly.entity_id
_entity_poly.type
_entity_poly.pdbx_seq_one_letter_code
_entity_poly.pdbx_strand_id
1 'polypeptide(L)'
;LIDGNQRAENHEFYTLGGLDVSPDNQRLGVAEDFLSRRQYDIRFKKLADGSWADEVLENTSGSFEWANDSSTVYYVRKHAKTLLPYQVYRHVMGSDPQQDGLIYEELDDTFYVGLEKTTSERFILIHLSSTTTSEILLLDADRADAKPQLFVPRREDHEYAIDHY
;
A
#
# COMPACT_ATOMS: atom_id res chain seq x y z
N LEU A 1 7.91 15.80 -9.61
CA LEU A 1 6.77 14.86 -9.73
C LEU A 1 5.52 15.44 -9.06
N ILE A 2 5.61 15.89 -7.82
CA ILE A 2 4.56 16.60 -7.08
C ILE A 2 5.14 17.84 -6.39
N ASP A 3 4.32 18.89 -6.21
CA ASP A 3 4.67 20.08 -5.43
C ASP A 3 3.84 20.08 -4.13
N GLY A 4 4.49 19.83 -3.00
CA GLY A 4 3.83 19.77 -1.70
C GLY A 4 3.20 21.10 -1.26
N ASN A 5 3.75 22.25 -1.68
CA ASN A 5 3.17 23.56 -1.35
C ASN A 5 1.83 23.74 -2.05
N GLN A 6 1.75 23.33 -3.32
CA GLN A 6 0.52 23.38 -4.09
C GLN A 6 -0.53 22.42 -3.51
N ARG A 7 -0.12 21.22 -3.06
CA ARG A 7 -1.04 20.25 -2.44
C ARG A 7 -1.55 20.73 -1.08
N ALA A 8 -0.70 21.39 -0.29
CA ALA A 8 -1.06 21.91 1.02
C ALA A 8 -1.91 23.20 0.96
N GLU A 9 -2.13 23.78 -0.22
CA GLU A 9 -2.87 25.03 -0.36
C GLU A 9 -4.29 24.90 0.21
N ASN A 10 -4.69 25.83 1.07
CA ASN A 10 -5.96 25.83 1.82
C ASN A 10 -6.12 24.70 2.85
N HIS A 11 -5.05 24.00 3.23
CA HIS A 11 -5.07 23.02 4.32
C HIS A 11 -4.22 23.50 5.50
N GLU A 12 -4.73 23.29 6.72
CA GLU A 12 -3.99 23.59 7.96
C GLU A 12 -2.82 22.61 8.20
N PHE A 13 -2.88 21.43 7.58
CA PHE A 13 -1.89 20.39 7.68
C PHE A 13 -1.76 19.64 6.35
N TYR A 14 -0.53 19.24 6.01
CA TYR A 14 -0.25 18.35 4.89
C TYR A 14 0.96 17.49 5.22
N THR A 15 0.86 16.19 4.92
CA THR A 15 2.01 15.29 4.93
C THR A 15 1.91 14.31 3.78
N LEU A 16 3.01 14.18 3.03
CA LEU A 16 3.20 13.14 2.03
C LEU A 16 3.76 11.91 2.73
N GLY A 17 2.94 10.87 2.90
CA GLY A 17 3.29 9.63 3.59
C GLY A 17 3.96 8.57 2.70
N GLY A 18 3.72 8.62 1.40
CA GLY A 18 4.26 7.68 0.43
C GLY A 18 4.19 8.24 -0.97
N LEU A 19 5.15 7.86 -1.81
CA LEU A 19 5.24 8.26 -3.20
C LEU A 19 5.91 7.14 -3.97
N ASP A 20 5.26 6.64 -5.02
CA ASP A 20 5.83 5.62 -5.88
C ASP A 20 5.35 5.76 -7.33
N VAL A 21 6.23 5.42 -8.28
CA VAL A 21 5.99 5.53 -9.72
C VAL A 21 5.71 4.14 -10.28
N SER A 22 4.70 4.03 -11.15
CA SER A 22 4.38 2.75 -11.78
C SER A 22 5.57 2.22 -12.62
N PRO A 23 5.72 0.89 -12.76
CA PRO A 23 6.81 0.29 -13.53
C PRO A 23 6.96 0.80 -14.97
N ASP A 24 5.85 1.17 -15.63
CA ASP A 24 5.82 1.76 -16.97
C ASP A 24 6.18 3.27 -17.02
N ASN A 25 6.48 3.87 -15.87
CA ASN A 25 6.77 5.29 -15.66
C ASN A 25 5.65 6.24 -16.14
N GLN A 26 4.40 5.78 -16.20
CA GLN A 26 3.27 6.60 -16.66
C GLN A 26 2.46 7.21 -15.52
N ARG A 27 2.49 6.62 -14.33
CA ARG A 27 1.63 7.00 -13.20
C ARG A 27 2.44 7.20 -11.93
N LEU A 28 1.97 8.11 -11.10
CA LEU A 28 2.49 8.39 -9.77
C LEU A 28 1.38 8.11 -8.76
N GLY A 29 1.61 7.19 -7.85
CA GLY A 29 0.82 7.04 -6.63
C GLY A 29 1.38 7.95 -5.54
N VAL A 30 0.50 8.63 -4.81
CA VAL A 30 0.87 9.39 -3.61
C VAL A 30 -0.08 9.10 -2.48
N ALA A 31 0.45 8.89 -1.28
CA ALA A 31 -0.32 8.78 -0.06
C ALA A 31 -0.24 10.10 0.72
N GLU A 32 -1.36 10.76 0.94
CA GLU A 32 -1.41 12.11 1.50
C GLU A 32 -2.34 12.18 2.73
N ASP A 33 -1.87 12.81 3.80
CA ASP A 33 -2.66 13.10 5.01
C ASP A 33 -2.87 14.61 5.14
N PHE A 34 -4.13 15.03 5.12
CA PHE A 34 -4.55 16.43 5.28
C PHE A 34 -5.15 16.71 6.67
N LEU A 35 -5.27 15.69 7.52
CA LEU A 35 -5.98 15.74 8.80
C LEU A 35 -5.06 15.52 10.02
N SER A 36 -3.78 15.21 9.80
CA SER A 36 -2.80 14.92 10.87
C SER A 36 -3.19 13.72 11.73
N ARG A 37 -3.81 12.71 11.10
CA ARG A 37 -4.30 11.50 11.79
C ARG A 37 -3.61 10.22 11.34
N ARG A 38 -2.58 10.32 10.50
CA ARG A 38 -1.92 9.19 9.83
C ARG A 38 -2.94 8.28 9.14
N GLN A 39 -3.98 8.91 8.60
CA GLN A 39 -4.98 8.29 7.73
C GLN A 39 -4.75 8.93 6.39
N TYR A 40 -4.23 8.14 5.46
CA TYR A 40 -3.79 8.65 4.18
C TYR A 40 -4.82 8.32 3.11
N ASP A 41 -4.99 9.26 2.21
CA ASP A 41 -5.67 9.05 0.95
C ASP A 41 -4.62 8.78 -0.12
N ILE A 42 -4.76 7.66 -0.84
CA ILE A 42 -3.90 7.37 -1.99
C ILE A 42 -4.56 7.93 -3.25
N ARG A 43 -3.83 8.78 -3.97
CA ARG A 43 -4.26 9.40 -5.23
C ARG A 43 -3.26 9.10 -6.34
N PHE A 44 -3.76 9.06 -7.57
CA PHE A 44 -2.97 8.71 -8.73
C PHE A 44 -2.90 9.87 -9.72
N LYS A 45 -1.69 10.17 -10.20
CA LYS A 45 -1.42 11.23 -11.18
C LYS A 45 -0.79 10.63 -12.44
N LYS A 46 -1.31 10.96 -13.61
CA LYS A 46 -0.68 10.65 -14.89
C LYS A 46 0.50 11.59 -15.11
N LEU A 47 1.66 11.03 -15.43
CA LEU A 47 2.90 11.80 -15.59
C LEU A 47 2.98 12.54 -16.92
N ALA A 48 2.32 12.02 -17.97
CA ALA A 48 2.36 12.60 -19.30
C ALA A 48 1.73 14.00 -19.38
N ASP A 49 0.57 14.21 -18.74
CA ASP A 49 -0.19 15.46 -18.78
C ASP A 49 -0.40 16.10 -17.40
N GLY A 50 -0.01 15.42 -16.32
CA GLY A 50 -0.16 15.88 -14.95
C GLY A 50 -1.58 15.78 -14.40
N SER A 51 -2.52 15.16 -15.13
CA SER A 51 -3.90 14.96 -14.69
C SER A 51 -3.99 13.96 -13.53
N TRP A 52 -4.99 14.15 -12.67
CA TRP A 52 -5.29 13.24 -11.57
C TRP A 52 -6.39 12.27 -11.98
N ALA A 53 -6.32 11.04 -11.49
CA ALA A 53 -7.40 10.08 -11.61
C ALA A 53 -8.56 10.46 -10.66
N ASP A 54 -9.77 10.03 -10.98
CA ASP A 54 -10.97 10.35 -10.21
C ASP A 54 -11.06 9.50 -8.93
N GLU A 55 -10.52 8.28 -8.98
CA GLU A 55 -10.47 7.36 -7.85
C GLU A 55 -9.51 7.82 -6.74
N VAL A 56 -9.93 7.57 -5.49
CA VAL A 56 -9.15 7.83 -4.28
C VAL A 56 -9.30 6.64 -3.34
N LEU A 57 -8.18 6.12 -2.83
CA LEU A 57 -8.21 5.06 -1.82
C LEU A 57 -8.13 5.71 -0.45
N GLU A 58 -9.25 5.74 0.26
CA GLU A 58 -9.40 6.44 1.53
C GLU A 58 -9.03 5.55 2.73
N ASN A 59 -8.71 6.18 3.87
CA ASN A 59 -8.45 5.52 5.16
C ASN A 59 -7.38 4.41 5.07
N THR A 60 -6.27 4.72 4.40
CA THR A 60 -5.12 3.82 4.25
C THR A 60 -4.03 4.12 5.27
N SER A 61 -3.09 3.18 5.43
CA SER A 61 -1.87 3.39 6.24
C SER A 61 -0.83 4.27 5.53
N GLY A 62 -1.02 4.51 4.23
CA GLY A 62 -0.03 5.12 3.35
C GLY A 62 0.94 4.13 2.70
N SER A 63 0.91 2.85 3.10
CA SER A 63 1.67 1.78 2.45
C SER A 63 0.90 1.22 1.24
N PHE A 64 1.53 1.23 0.08
CA PHE A 64 1.02 0.68 -1.16
C PHE A 64 2.17 0.29 -2.09
N GLU A 65 1.89 -0.64 -3.01
CA GLU A 65 2.87 -1.18 -3.96
C GLU A 65 2.22 -1.45 -5.33
N TRP A 66 2.93 -1.11 -6.41
CA TRP A 66 2.49 -1.41 -7.77
C TRP A 66 2.80 -2.86 -8.15
N ALA A 67 1.83 -3.55 -8.74
CA ALA A 67 2.11 -4.73 -9.53
C ALA A 67 2.86 -4.36 -10.82
N ASN A 68 3.50 -5.35 -11.46
CA ASN A 68 4.33 -5.12 -12.65
C ASN A 68 3.51 -4.76 -13.90
N ASP A 69 2.19 -4.99 -13.87
CA ASP A 69 1.27 -4.58 -14.95
C ASP A 69 0.98 -3.07 -14.99
N SER A 70 1.46 -2.27 -14.01
CA SER A 70 1.23 -0.82 -13.91
C SER A 70 -0.25 -0.39 -13.86
N SER A 71 -1.14 -1.33 -13.58
CA SER A 71 -2.60 -1.16 -13.53
C SER A 71 -3.22 -1.69 -12.24
N THR A 72 -2.47 -2.50 -11.49
CA THR A 72 -2.89 -3.08 -10.22
C THR A 72 -2.04 -2.48 -9.09
N VAL A 73 -2.70 -2.07 -8.01
CA VAL A 73 -2.06 -1.54 -6.80
C VAL A 73 -2.53 -2.34 -5.60
N TYR A 74 -1.60 -2.77 -4.75
CA TYR A 74 -1.91 -3.31 -3.44
C TYR A 74 -1.75 -2.20 -2.41
N TYR A 75 -2.67 -2.10 -1.45
CA TYR A 75 -2.61 -1.10 -0.40
C TYR A 75 -3.13 -1.62 0.94
N VAL A 76 -2.72 -0.99 2.02
CA VAL A 76 -3.14 -1.37 3.37
C VAL A 76 -4.21 -0.43 3.92
N ARG A 77 -5.38 -0.97 4.25
CA ARG A 77 -6.50 -0.26 4.87
C ARG A 77 -6.40 -0.32 6.39
N LYS A 78 -6.76 0.79 7.04
CA LYS A 78 -6.81 0.89 8.51
C LYS A 78 -8.19 0.55 9.05
N HIS A 79 -8.23 -0.02 10.24
CA HIS A 79 -9.47 -0.22 10.97
C HIS A 79 -10.07 1.13 11.40
N ALA A 80 -11.33 1.40 11.08
CA ALA A 80 -11.99 2.70 11.29
C ALA A 80 -12.13 3.17 12.76
N LYS A 81 -11.71 2.36 13.73
CA LYS A 81 -11.84 2.63 15.18
C LYS A 81 -10.49 2.61 15.87
N THR A 82 -9.77 1.50 15.78
CA THR A 82 -8.44 1.33 16.39
C THR A 82 -7.35 2.04 15.58
N LEU A 83 -7.61 2.36 14.31
CA LEU A 83 -6.63 2.91 13.37
C LEU A 83 -5.42 1.99 13.16
N LEU A 84 -5.57 0.69 13.40
CA LEU A 84 -4.53 -0.29 13.09
C LEU A 84 -4.59 -0.68 11.61
N PRO A 85 -3.44 -0.77 10.90
CA PRO A 85 -3.38 -1.31 9.56
C PRO A 85 -3.56 -2.84 9.62
N TYR A 86 -4.63 -3.36 9.02
CA TYR A 86 -5.01 -4.78 9.21
C TYR A 86 -5.50 -5.50 7.95
N GLN A 87 -5.90 -4.77 6.90
CA GLN A 87 -6.37 -5.38 5.66
C GLN A 87 -5.50 -4.95 4.48
N VAL A 88 -5.16 -5.90 3.62
CA VAL A 88 -4.55 -5.64 2.30
C VAL A 88 -5.62 -5.78 1.23
N TYR A 89 -5.78 -4.76 0.40
CA TYR A 89 -6.68 -4.77 -0.75
C TYR A 89 -5.89 -4.68 -2.05
N ARG A 90 -6.51 -5.17 -3.11
CA ARG A 90 -6.08 -4.98 -4.50
C ARG A 90 -7.05 -4.02 -5.19
N HIS A 91 -6.50 -2.92 -5.69
CA HIS A 91 -7.17 -1.94 -6.52
C HIS A 91 -6.77 -2.11 -7.99
N VAL A 92 -7.74 -1.95 -8.89
CA VAL A 92 -7.51 -1.90 -10.34
C VAL A 92 -7.73 -0.46 -10.82
N MET A 93 -6.72 0.11 -11.47
CA MET A 93 -6.76 1.50 -11.93
C MET A 93 -7.99 1.79 -12.80
N GLY A 94 -8.69 2.88 -12.48
CA GLY A 94 -9.92 3.29 -13.16
C GLY A 94 -11.19 2.51 -12.75
N SER A 95 -11.10 1.57 -11.80
CA SER A 95 -12.30 0.95 -11.19
C SER A 95 -12.77 1.71 -9.95
N ASP A 96 -14.01 1.48 -9.53
CA ASP A 96 -14.54 1.99 -8.26
C ASP A 96 -13.84 1.27 -7.08
N PRO A 97 -13.20 2.00 -6.14
CA PRO A 97 -12.57 1.41 -4.95
C PRO A 97 -13.49 0.53 -4.09
N GLN A 98 -14.82 0.68 -4.20
CA GLN A 98 -15.77 -0.22 -3.52
C GLN A 98 -15.75 -1.66 -4.07
N GLN A 99 -15.20 -1.86 -5.27
CA GLN A 99 -15.06 -3.17 -5.91
C GLN A 99 -13.69 -3.81 -5.66
N ASP A 100 -12.82 -3.15 -4.90
CA ASP A 100 -11.49 -3.65 -4.57
C ASP A 100 -11.56 -5.02 -3.87
N GLY A 101 -10.68 -5.92 -4.29
CA GLY A 101 -10.63 -7.28 -3.74
C GLY A 101 -9.84 -7.31 -2.44
N LEU A 102 -10.42 -7.90 -1.38
CA LEU A 102 -9.69 -8.22 -0.15
C LEU A 102 -8.68 -9.34 -0.43
N ILE A 103 -7.41 -9.11 -0.11
CA ILE A 103 -6.30 -10.04 -0.34
C ILE A 103 -5.87 -10.72 0.95
N TYR A 104 -5.80 -9.96 2.04
CA TYR A 104 -5.41 -10.46 3.36
C TYR A 104 -6.09 -9.64 4.45
N GLU A 105 -6.43 -10.29 5.57
CA GLU A 105 -6.94 -9.65 6.78
C GLU A 105 -6.22 -10.26 7.99
N GLU A 106 -5.57 -9.41 8.78
CA GLU A 106 -5.00 -9.78 10.06
C GLU A 106 -6.08 -9.70 11.15
N LEU A 107 -6.19 -10.77 11.93
CA LEU A 107 -7.21 -10.89 12.99
C LEU A 107 -6.63 -10.57 14.38
N ASP A 108 -5.30 -10.65 14.53
CA ASP A 108 -4.59 -10.31 15.75
C ASP A 108 -4.18 -8.83 15.73
N ASP A 109 -4.77 -8.03 16.61
CA ASP A 109 -4.54 -6.59 16.68
C ASP A 109 -3.16 -6.19 17.23
N THR A 110 -2.33 -7.16 17.63
CA THR A 110 -0.93 -6.94 17.99
C THR A 110 -0.01 -6.85 16.77
N PHE A 111 -0.48 -7.29 15.60
CA PHE A 111 0.29 -7.28 14.36
C PHE A 111 -0.08 -6.07 13.49
N TYR A 112 0.94 -5.33 13.09
CA TYR A 112 0.84 -4.29 12.06
C TYR A 112 1.07 -4.91 10.69
N VAL A 113 0.23 -4.53 9.74
CA VAL A 113 0.35 -4.94 8.34
C VAL A 113 1.03 -3.84 7.52
N GLY A 114 2.04 -4.22 6.73
CA GLY A 114 2.73 -3.37 5.77
C GLY A 114 2.92 -4.08 4.42
N LEU A 115 3.27 -3.29 3.41
CA LEU A 115 3.67 -3.79 2.09
C LEU A 115 5.08 -3.32 1.77
N GLU A 116 5.84 -4.19 1.12
CA GLU A 116 7.16 -3.91 0.57
C GLU A 116 7.30 -4.65 -0.76
N LYS A 117 8.11 -4.13 -1.69
CA LYS A 117 8.45 -4.84 -2.93
C LYS A 117 9.91 -5.29 -2.91
N THR A 118 10.16 -6.53 -3.30
CA THR A 118 11.53 -7.09 -3.34
C THR A 118 12.40 -6.37 -4.37
N THR A 119 13.72 -6.38 -4.17
CA THR A 119 14.70 -5.74 -5.06
C THR A 119 14.58 -6.20 -6.52
N SER A 120 14.28 -7.48 -6.75
CA SER A 120 14.06 -8.06 -8.08
C SER A 120 12.72 -7.65 -8.74
N GLU A 121 11.88 -6.90 -8.02
CA GLU A 121 10.51 -6.54 -8.40
C GLU A 121 9.54 -7.72 -8.59
N ARG A 122 9.97 -8.96 -8.35
CA ARG A 122 9.16 -10.15 -8.61
C ARG A 122 8.06 -10.37 -7.56
N PHE A 123 8.30 -9.97 -6.32
CA PHE A 123 7.34 -10.19 -5.23
C PHE A 123 6.98 -8.88 -4.51
N ILE A 124 5.70 -8.78 -4.17
CA ILE A 124 5.19 -7.86 -3.16
C ILE A 124 5.03 -8.67 -1.87
N LEU A 125 5.60 -8.18 -0.79
CA LEU A 125 5.60 -8.80 0.53
C LEU A 125 4.50 -8.16 1.37
N ILE A 126 3.62 -8.97 1.92
CA ILE A 126 2.75 -8.57 3.04
C ILE A 126 3.52 -8.87 4.31
N HIS A 127 4.03 -7.81 4.95
CA HIS A 127 4.80 -7.90 6.18
C HIS A 127 3.87 -7.75 7.38
N LEU A 128 3.82 -8.78 8.22
CA LEU A 128 3.11 -8.78 9.49
C LEU A 128 4.15 -8.69 10.60
N SER A 129 4.05 -7.67 11.44
CA SER A 129 5.01 -7.48 12.53
C SER A 129 4.32 -7.08 13.83
N SER A 130 4.66 -7.78 14.90
CA SER A 130 4.45 -7.33 16.28
C SER A 130 5.79 -6.87 16.88
N THR A 131 5.83 -6.59 18.18
CA THR A 131 7.07 -6.17 18.87
C THR A 131 8.19 -7.21 18.84
N THR A 132 7.87 -8.51 18.70
CA THR A 132 8.87 -9.60 18.80
C THR A 132 8.71 -10.69 17.75
N THR A 133 7.76 -10.55 16.82
CA THR A 133 7.42 -11.62 15.87
C THR A 133 7.11 -11.05 14.49
N SER A 134 7.65 -11.70 13.46
CA SER A 134 7.36 -11.40 12.05
C SER A 134 6.67 -12.57 11.35
N GLU A 135 5.85 -12.28 10.36
CA GLU A 135 5.34 -13.23 9.37
C GLU A 135 5.22 -12.55 8.02
N ILE A 136 5.67 -13.23 6.97
CA ILE A 136 5.69 -12.65 5.63
C ILE A 136 4.91 -13.54 4.67
N LEU A 137 3.99 -12.92 3.92
CA LEU A 137 3.32 -13.54 2.79
C LEU A 137 3.82 -12.91 1.48
N LEU A 138 4.05 -13.74 0.47
CA LEU A 138 4.48 -13.31 -0.85
C LEU A 138 3.29 -13.23 -1.82
N LEU A 139 3.22 -12.14 -2.57
CA LEU A 139 2.38 -11.98 -3.75
C LEU A 139 3.28 -11.91 -4.98
N ASP A 140 2.97 -12.71 -6.00
CA ASP A 140 3.65 -12.61 -7.29
C ASP A 140 3.24 -11.32 -8.01
N ALA A 141 4.16 -10.38 -8.18
CA ALA A 141 3.90 -9.06 -8.73
C ALA A 141 3.56 -9.09 -10.23
N ASP A 142 3.88 -10.20 -10.92
CA ASP A 142 3.59 -10.40 -12.35
C ASP A 142 2.22 -11.05 -12.59
N ARG A 143 1.42 -11.28 -11.55
CA ARG A 143 0.09 -11.89 -11.65
C ARG A 143 -0.99 -10.99 -11.06
N ALA A 144 -1.92 -10.57 -11.92
CA ALA A 144 -3.07 -9.77 -11.51
C ALA A 144 -3.95 -10.47 -10.44
N ASP A 145 -4.00 -11.80 -10.45
CA ASP A 145 -4.79 -12.63 -9.53
C ASP A 145 -3.97 -13.28 -8.40
N ALA A 146 -2.78 -12.74 -8.10
CA ALA A 146 -1.88 -13.30 -7.09
C ALA A 146 -2.59 -13.56 -5.75
N LYS A 147 -2.30 -14.72 -5.17
CA LYS A 147 -2.76 -15.12 -3.84
C LYS A 147 -1.57 -15.11 -2.88
N PRO A 148 -1.75 -14.64 -1.63
CA PRO A 148 -0.67 -14.65 -0.64
C PRO A 148 -0.14 -16.07 -0.41
N GLN A 149 1.19 -16.22 -0.45
CA GLN A 149 1.88 -17.45 -0.13
C GLN A 149 2.72 -17.25 1.14
N LEU A 150 2.44 -18.03 2.17
CA LEU A 150 3.19 -17.96 3.42
C LEU A 150 4.66 -18.36 3.20
N PHE A 151 5.60 -17.54 3.66
CA PHE A 151 7.02 -17.89 3.64
C PHE A 151 7.38 -18.84 4.78
N VAL A 152 7.28 -18.35 6.02
CA VAL A 152 7.53 -19.09 7.25
C VAL A 152 6.42 -18.72 8.26
N PRO A 153 5.72 -19.69 8.86
CA PRO A 153 4.73 -19.41 9.88
C PRO A 153 5.31 -18.63 11.06
N ARG A 154 4.52 -17.70 11.61
CA ARG A 154 4.90 -16.91 12.79
C ARG A 154 5.28 -17.83 13.96
N ARG A 155 6.32 -17.43 14.69
CA ARG A 155 6.76 -18.07 15.93
C ARG A 155 7.15 -16.97 16.92
N GLU A 156 6.73 -17.11 18.17
CA GLU A 156 7.09 -16.18 19.24
C GLU A 156 8.61 -15.96 19.31
N ASP A 157 9.02 -14.71 19.54
CA ASP A 157 10.40 -14.25 19.60
C ASP A 157 11.23 -14.61 18.35
N HIS A 158 10.58 -14.57 17.18
CA HIS A 158 11.24 -14.76 15.89
C HIS A 158 10.86 -13.64 14.93
N GLU A 159 11.80 -12.71 14.76
CA GLU A 159 11.74 -11.66 13.75
C GLU A 159 12.60 -12.03 12.55
N TYR A 160 12.09 -11.76 11.36
CA TYR A 160 12.82 -11.98 10.12
C TYR A 160 12.32 -11.03 9.03
N ALA A 161 13.22 -10.69 8.12
CA ALA A 161 12.92 -9.96 6.90
C ALA A 161 13.44 -10.78 5.71
N ILE A 162 12.80 -10.64 4.55
CA ILE A 162 13.21 -11.33 3.33
C ILE A 162 13.34 -10.32 2.20
N ASP A 163 14.24 -10.61 1.28
CA ASP A 163 14.36 -9.91 0.00
C ASP A 163 14.65 -10.94 -1.10
N HIS A 164 14.43 -10.55 -2.35
CA HIS A 164 14.71 -11.34 -3.54
C HIS A 164 15.47 -10.50 -4.55
N TYR A 165 16.57 -11.03 -5.09
CA TYR A 165 17.52 -10.35 -5.98
C TYR A 165 17.53 -10.94 -7.39
#